data_AF-A0A7W5HKJ7-F1
#
_entry.id   AF-A0A7W5HKJ7-F1
#
_cell.length_a   1.000
_cell.length_b   1.000
_cell.length_c   1.000
_cell.angle_alpha   90.00
_cell.angle_beta   90.00
_cell.angle_gamma   90.00
#
_symmetry.space_group_name_H-M   'P 1'
#
loop_
_entity.id
_entity.type
_entity.pdbx_description
1 polymer ?
#
loop_
_entity_poly.entity_id
_entity_poly.type
_entity_poly.pdbx_seq_one_letter_code
_entity_poly.pdbx_strand_id
1 'polypeptide(L)'
;MQVQPLSPVPEGVRISQNEHGGYAVESVTMVRSNVTPSTQALKFCFSQNVPNINGTPVMNPSNTRITAQGREQVSFVVPMTMGTPLNYDMRFSFTVSKDDNSLEYYYNSIKIKGTWSDNEAPLPASQDAHLYVESSLEELEKITNNVHNCLIEES
;
A
#
# COMPACT_ATOMS: atom_id res chain seq x y z
N MET A 1 -7.73 11.78 -25.46
CA MET A 1 -7.87 12.19 -24.05
C MET A 1 -7.20 11.12 -23.20
N GLN A 2 -6.19 11.49 -22.40
CA GLN A 2 -5.56 10.57 -21.45
C GLN A 2 -6.60 10.23 -20.37
N VAL A 3 -6.97 8.95 -20.24
CA VAL A 3 -7.93 8.49 -19.23
C VAL A 3 -7.15 8.18 -17.96
N GLN A 4 -6.86 9.20 -17.15
CA GLN A 4 -6.30 8.97 -15.82
C GLN A 4 -7.23 8.01 -15.05
N PRO A 5 -6.70 6.92 -14.45
CA PRO A 5 -7.54 5.86 -13.88
C PRO A 5 -8.34 6.37 -12.68
N LEU A 6 -7.81 7.34 -11.93
CA LEU A 6 -8.54 8.08 -10.91
C LEU A 6 -8.45 9.58 -11.17
N SER A 7 -9.60 10.25 -11.24
CA SER A 7 -9.68 11.70 -11.27
C SER A 7 -10.86 12.17 -10.40
N PRO A 8 -10.61 12.94 -9.33
CA PRO A 8 -9.30 13.40 -8.87
C PRO A 8 -8.47 12.29 -8.22
N VAL A 9 -7.14 12.40 -8.28
CA VAL A 9 -6.23 11.52 -7.53
C VAL A 9 -6.35 11.86 -6.03
N PRO A 10 -6.53 10.87 -5.14
CA PRO A 10 -6.60 11.11 -3.70
C PRO A 10 -5.31 11.76 -3.16
N GLU A 11 -5.45 12.55 -2.10
CA GLU A 11 -4.30 13.19 -1.45
C GLU A 11 -3.28 12.12 -0.98
N GLY A 12 -1.99 12.40 -1.18
CA GLY A 12 -0.91 11.46 -0.82
C GLY A 12 -0.69 10.31 -1.80
N VAL A 13 -1.50 10.16 -2.84
CA VAL A 13 -1.34 9.10 -3.87
C VAL A 13 -0.63 9.66 -5.10
N ARG A 14 0.42 8.97 -5.57
CA ARG A 14 1.10 9.28 -6.83
C ARG A 14 0.89 8.15 -7.82
N ILE A 15 0.27 8.47 -8.95
CA ILE A 15 0.02 7.53 -10.05
C ILE A 15 0.75 8.03 -11.29
N SER A 16 1.55 7.18 -11.91
CA SER A 16 2.19 7.45 -13.19
C SER A 16 1.68 6.53 -14.28
N GLN A 17 1.78 6.99 -15.52
CA GLN A 17 1.53 6.19 -16.71
C GLN A 17 2.87 5.69 -17.24
N ASN A 18 2.96 4.41 -17.62
CA ASN A 18 4.16 3.87 -18.24
C ASN A 18 4.18 4.12 -19.76
N GLU A 19 5.31 3.80 -20.39
CA GLU A 19 5.52 3.96 -21.84
C GLU A 19 4.56 3.13 -22.71
N HIS A 20 3.95 2.08 -22.14
CA HIS A 20 2.96 1.22 -22.82
C HIS A 20 1.50 1.62 -22.55
N GLY A 21 1.28 2.77 -21.89
CA GLY A 21 -0.05 3.34 -21.64
C GLY A 21 -0.78 2.78 -20.41
N GLY A 22 -0.21 1.79 -19.70
CA GLY A 22 -0.73 1.29 -18.44
C GLY A 22 -0.37 2.18 -17.24
N TYR A 23 -1.01 1.95 -16.11
CA TYR A 23 -0.86 2.80 -14.91
C TYR A 23 -0.15 2.07 -13.76
N ALA A 24 0.65 2.82 -13.01
CA ALA A 24 1.37 2.34 -11.83
C ALA A 24 1.16 3.30 -10.66
N VAL A 25 0.88 2.75 -9.46
CA VAL A 25 0.88 3.52 -8.22
C VAL A 25 2.32 3.59 -7.72
N GLU A 26 2.94 4.77 -7.79
CA GLU A 26 4.34 4.96 -7.41
C GLU A 26 4.52 4.97 -5.90
N SER A 27 3.65 5.72 -5.23
CA SER A 27 3.68 5.87 -3.79
C SER A 27 2.33 6.26 -3.22
N VAL A 28 2.09 5.86 -1.98
CA VAL A 28 0.95 6.26 -1.17
C VAL A 28 1.47 6.75 0.17
N THR A 29 1.12 7.98 0.53
CA THR A 29 1.44 8.57 1.82
C THR A 29 0.16 8.77 2.62
N MET A 30 0.14 8.27 3.85
CA MET A 30 -0.93 8.51 4.82
C MET A 30 -0.31 9.08 6.09
N VAL A 31 -1.00 10.04 6.72
CA VAL A 31 -0.56 10.61 7.99
C VAL A 31 -1.59 10.27 9.06
N ARG A 32 -1.12 9.83 10.23
CA ARG A 32 -1.94 9.67 11.44
C ARG A 32 -1.25 10.37 12.61
N SER A 33 -2.03 10.81 13.58
CA SER A 33 -1.54 11.50 14.77
C SER A 33 -1.95 10.74 16.02
N ASN A 34 -1.64 11.28 17.19
CA ASN A 34 -2.10 10.79 18.51
C ASN A 34 -1.41 9.53 19.03
N VAL A 35 -0.24 9.18 18.50
CA VAL A 35 0.57 8.08 19.05
C VAL A 35 2.05 8.45 18.98
N THR A 36 2.77 8.19 20.07
CA THR A 36 4.23 8.34 20.13
C THR A 36 4.84 6.97 20.40
N PRO A 37 5.04 6.13 19.36
CA PRO A 37 5.35 4.74 19.56
C PRO A 37 6.80 4.54 20.02
N SER A 38 6.99 3.63 20.97
CA SER A 38 8.31 3.15 21.35
C SER A 38 8.95 2.36 20.20
N THR A 39 10.28 2.25 20.18
CA THR A 39 10.98 1.43 19.18
C THR A 39 10.60 -0.06 19.25
N GLN A 40 10.22 -0.54 20.43
CA GLN A 40 9.77 -1.91 20.62
C GLN A 40 8.38 -2.12 20.03
N ALA A 41 7.44 -1.22 20.32
CA ALA A 41 6.10 -1.22 19.74
C ALA A 41 6.13 -1.14 18.20
N LEU A 42 7.00 -0.29 17.63
CA LEU A 42 7.19 -0.21 16.17
C LEU A 42 7.59 -1.57 15.57
N LYS A 43 8.60 -2.24 16.14
CA LYS A 43 9.05 -3.55 15.63
C LYS A 43 7.97 -4.62 15.80
N PHE A 44 7.32 -4.65 16.96
CA PHE A 44 6.26 -5.61 17.25
C PHE A 44 5.08 -5.44 16.30
N CYS A 45 4.47 -4.25 16.26
CA CYS A 45 3.30 -3.98 15.43
C CYS A 45 3.56 -4.17 13.94
N PHE A 46 4.75 -3.83 13.45
CA PHE A 46 5.14 -4.14 12.07
C PHE A 46 5.20 -5.64 11.80
N SER A 47 5.82 -6.41 12.70
CA SER A 47 5.94 -7.86 12.53
C SER A 47 4.61 -8.60 12.54
N GLN A 48 3.61 -8.07 13.26
CA GLN A 48 2.30 -8.71 13.41
C GLN A 48 1.29 -8.27 12.35
N ASN A 49 1.35 -7.00 11.90
CA ASN A 49 0.29 -6.39 11.09
C ASN A 49 0.68 -6.13 9.64
N VAL A 50 1.97 -6.23 9.27
CA VAL A 50 2.39 -6.16 7.86
C VAL A 50 2.31 -7.55 7.24
N PRO A 51 1.48 -7.75 6.20
CA PRO A 51 1.24 -9.07 5.66
C PRO A 51 2.46 -9.65 4.91
N ASN A 52 2.66 -10.96 5.09
CA ASN A 52 3.73 -11.78 4.51
C ASN A 52 5.07 -11.02 4.44
N ILE A 53 5.48 -10.47 5.59
CA ILE A 53 6.67 -9.65 5.69
C ILE A 53 7.90 -10.44 5.22
N ASN A 54 8.64 -9.89 4.28
CA ASN A 54 9.86 -10.51 3.79
C ASN A 54 11.05 -10.02 4.63
N GLY A 55 11.46 -10.84 5.60
CA GLY A 55 12.56 -10.52 6.52
C GLY A 55 12.14 -9.68 7.72
N THR A 56 13.12 -9.20 8.48
CA THR A 56 12.88 -8.41 9.70
C THR A 56 12.71 -6.92 9.35
N PRO A 57 11.75 -6.21 9.95
CA PRO A 57 11.66 -4.75 9.83
C PRO A 57 12.99 -4.08 10.19
N VAL A 58 13.44 -3.17 9.33
CA VAL A 58 14.71 -2.46 9.51
C VAL A 58 14.43 -1.09 10.09
N MET A 59 14.99 -0.80 11.27
CA MET A 59 15.01 0.55 11.84
C MET A 59 16.17 1.35 11.25
N ASN A 60 15.97 2.65 11.07
CA ASN A 60 17.09 3.55 10.81
C ASN A 60 17.95 3.73 12.09
N PRO A 61 19.22 4.18 11.96
CA PRO A 61 20.10 4.38 13.12
C PRO A 61 19.54 5.36 14.16
N SER A 62 18.71 6.32 13.74
CA SER A 62 18.09 7.31 14.62
C SER A 62 16.83 6.80 15.33
N ASN A 63 16.39 5.56 15.08
CA ASN A 63 15.14 4.98 15.61
C ASN A 63 13.87 5.83 15.35
N THR A 64 13.89 6.63 14.30
CA THR A 64 12.78 7.47 13.85
C THR A 64 12.03 6.90 12.65
N ARG A 65 12.60 5.89 11.98
CA ARG A 65 12.00 5.26 10.80
C ARG A 65 12.12 3.75 10.87
N ILE A 66 11.09 3.05 10.45
CA ILE A 66 11.06 1.60 10.28
C ILE A 66 10.58 1.27 8.88
N THR A 67 11.25 0.35 8.21
CA THR A 67 10.89 -0.09 6.85
C THR A 67 10.75 -1.60 6.79
N ALA A 68 9.73 -2.08 6.09
CA ALA A 68 9.48 -3.48 5.83
C ALA A 68 9.01 -3.70 4.37
N GLN A 69 9.22 -4.90 3.86
CA GLN A 69 8.66 -5.33 2.58
C GLN A 69 7.50 -6.29 2.86
N GLY A 70 6.32 -5.98 2.33
CA GLY A 70 5.12 -6.79 2.49
C GLY A 70 4.66 -7.42 1.17
N ARG A 71 3.87 -8.48 1.28
CA ARG A 71 3.12 -9.07 0.17
C ARG A 71 1.72 -9.42 0.65
N GLU A 72 0.71 -9.06 -0.13
CA GLU A 72 -0.69 -9.39 0.17
C GLU A 72 -1.38 -9.92 -1.09
N GLN A 73 -2.30 -10.86 -0.92
CA GLN A 73 -3.16 -11.33 -2.02
C GLN A 73 -4.51 -10.64 -1.89
N VAL A 74 -4.77 -9.66 -2.74
CA VAL A 74 -6.00 -8.88 -2.69
C VAL A 74 -7.02 -9.50 -3.64
N SER A 75 -8.26 -9.61 -3.16
CA SER A 75 -9.40 -10.14 -3.93
C SER A 75 -10.53 -9.12 -3.92
N PHE A 76 -11.03 -8.74 -5.09
CA PHE A 76 -12.18 -7.82 -5.21
C PHE A 76 -13.16 -8.28 -6.29
N VAL A 77 -14.41 -7.84 -6.19
CA VAL A 77 -15.48 -8.24 -7.12
C VAL A 77 -15.75 -7.11 -8.11
N VAL A 78 -15.61 -7.39 -9.41
CA VAL A 78 -15.95 -6.41 -10.45
C VAL A 78 -17.46 -6.41 -10.72
N PRO A 79 -18.15 -5.26 -10.58
CA PRO A 79 -19.61 -5.20 -10.74
C PRO A 79 -20.11 -5.57 -12.14
N MET A 80 -19.33 -5.26 -13.19
CA MET A 80 -19.76 -5.42 -14.58
C MET A 80 -19.66 -6.86 -15.09
N THR A 81 -18.80 -7.70 -14.49
CA THR A 81 -18.59 -9.10 -14.88
C THR A 81 -19.24 -10.05 -13.88
N MET A 82 -20.57 -9.96 -13.71
CA MET A 82 -21.42 -10.95 -13.01
C MET A 82 -20.74 -11.63 -11.82
N GLY A 83 -20.17 -10.86 -10.88
CA GLY A 83 -19.61 -11.39 -9.63
C GLY A 83 -18.29 -12.17 -9.75
N THR A 84 -17.54 -12.04 -10.85
CA THR A 84 -16.24 -12.72 -10.97
C THR A 84 -15.23 -12.10 -10.00
N PRO A 85 -14.70 -12.84 -9.02
CA PRO A 85 -13.65 -12.34 -8.15
C PRO A 85 -12.35 -12.21 -8.96
N LEU A 86 -11.73 -11.04 -8.90
CA LEU A 86 -10.40 -10.80 -9.43
C LEU A 86 -9.41 -10.81 -8.27
N ASN A 87 -8.37 -11.61 -8.44
CA ASN A 87 -7.31 -11.77 -7.46
C ASN A 87 -6.02 -11.21 -8.04
N TYR A 88 -5.27 -10.46 -7.24
CA TYR A 88 -3.94 -10.01 -7.60
C TYR A 88 -2.99 -10.09 -6.40
N ASP A 89 -1.71 -10.32 -6.72
CA ASP A 89 -0.64 -10.22 -5.74
C ASP A 89 -0.13 -8.79 -5.68
N MET A 90 -0.23 -8.17 -4.51
CA MET A 90 0.35 -6.87 -4.22
C MET A 90 1.68 -7.05 -3.48
N ARG A 91 2.75 -6.43 -3.98
CA ARG A 91 4.04 -6.33 -3.29
C ARG A 91 4.35 -4.87 -3.06
N PHE A 92 4.79 -4.52 -1.86
CA PHE A 92 5.06 -3.12 -1.50
C PHE A 92 6.20 -3.03 -0.49
N SER A 93 6.84 -1.87 -0.46
CA SER A 93 7.73 -1.47 0.62
C SER A 93 6.99 -0.43 1.45
N PHE A 94 6.95 -0.66 2.76
CA PHE A 94 6.18 0.12 3.71
C PHE A 94 7.13 0.69 4.76
N THR A 95 7.12 2.02 4.89
CA THR A 95 7.95 2.77 5.83
C THR A 95 7.06 3.59 6.74
N VAL A 96 7.29 3.52 8.05
CA VAL A 96 6.73 4.49 9.01
C VAL A 96 7.83 5.40 9.51
N SER A 97 7.62 6.70 9.34
CA SER A 97 8.45 7.74 9.95
C SER A 97 7.69 8.35 11.12
N LYS A 98 8.34 8.45 12.27
CA LYS A 98 7.80 9.16 13.44
C LYS A 98 8.34 10.58 13.47
N ASP A 99 7.43 11.52 13.70
CA ASP A 99 7.67 12.92 14.02
C ASP A 99 7.04 13.22 15.39
N ASP A 100 7.32 14.37 15.99
CA ASP A 100 7.03 14.68 17.40
C ASP A 100 5.55 14.50 17.81
N ASN A 101 4.61 14.54 16.87
CA ASN A 101 3.19 14.27 17.13
C ASN A 101 2.45 13.58 15.97
N SER A 102 3.18 13.05 15.00
CA SER A 102 2.60 12.41 13.82
C SER A 102 3.42 11.22 13.34
N LEU A 103 2.73 10.27 12.73
CA LEU A 103 3.31 9.14 12.03
C LEU A 103 2.97 9.28 10.55
N GLU A 104 4.00 9.29 9.72
CA GLU A 104 3.89 9.23 8.27
C GLU A 104 4.06 7.78 7.81
N TYR A 105 3.04 7.25 7.17
CA TYR A 105 2.97 5.92 6.58
C TYR A 105 3.20 6.05 5.09
N TYR A 106 4.36 5.57 4.64
CA TYR A 106 4.82 5.70 3.26
C TYR A 106 4.93 4.33 2.60
N TYR A 107 4.11 4.11 1.59
CA TYR A 107 4.17 2.94 0.72
C TYR A 107 4.84 3.33 -0.59
N ASN A 108 5.79 2.52 -1.05
CA ASN A 108 6.44 2.69 -2.34
C ASN A 108 6.76 1.34 -2.98
N SER A 109 7.26 1.39 -4.22
CA SER A 109 7.57 0.18 -5.00
C SER A 109 6.38 -0.78 -5.09
N ILE A 110 5.16 -0.22 -5.20
CA ILE A 110 3.92 -0.99 -5.23
C ILE A 110 3.85 -1.70 -6.58
N LYS A 111 3.84 -3.03 -6.55
CA LYS A 111 3.72 -3.89 -7.71
C LYS A 111 2.44 -4.72 -7.57
N ILE A 112 1.57 -4.61 -8.57
CA ILE A 112 0.33 -5.37 -8.66
C ILE A 112 0.52 -6.40 -9.78
N LYS A 113 0.48 -7.69 -9.46
CA LYS A 113 0.49 -8.78 -10.45
C LYS A 113 -0.92 -9.36 -10.54
N GLY A 114 -1.62 -9.05 -11.64
CA GLY A 114 -2.94 -9.61 -11.97
C GLY A 114 -2.88 -11.00 -12.61
N THR A 115 -4.05 -11.58 -12.88
CA THR A 115 -4.24 -12.91 -13.48
C THR A 115 -4.07 -12.96 -15.01
N TRP A 116 -3.79 -11.85 -15.68
CA TRP A 116 -3.63 -11.78 -17.13
C TRP A 116 -2.15 -11.83 -17.51
N SER A 117 -1.60 -13.05 -17.59
CA SER A 117 -0.24 -13.38 -18.06
C SER A 117 0.95 -12.94 -17.20
N ASP A 118 2.00 -13.77 -17.19
CA ASP A 118 3.10 -13.74 -16.24
C ASP A 118 4.06 -12.53 -16.32
N ASN A 119 3.80 -11.52 -17.16
CA ASN A 119 4.70 -10.39 -17.41
C ASN A 119 4.05 -8.99 -17.39
N GLU A 120 2.83 -8.81 -16.87
CA GLU A 120 2.19 -7.50 -16.85
C GLU A 120 2.77 -6.55 -15.79
N ALA A 121 3.80 -5.81 -16.19
CA ALA A 121 4.03 -4.45 -15.72
C ALA A 121 3.64 -3.51 -16.88
N PRO A 122 2.54 -2.73 -16.82
CA PRO A 122 1.61 -2.40 -15.73
C PRO A 122 0.16 -2.87 -16.01
N LEU A 123 -0.77 -2.46 -15.14
CA LEU A 123 -2.22 -2.67 -15.31
C LEU A 123 -2.67 -2.29 -16.73
N PRO A 124 -3.54 -3.08 -17.38
CA PRO A 124 -4.02 -2.78 -18.72
C PRO A 124 -4.67 -1.40 -18.76
N ALA A 125 -4.49 -0.66 -19.85
CA ALA A 125 -5.11 0.65 -20.07
C ALA A 125 -6.63 0.53 -20.36
N SER A 126 -7.35 -0.20 -19.52
CA SER A 126 -8.80 -0.40 -19.61
C SER A 126 -9.51 0.49 -18.59
N GLN A 127 -10.82 0.70 -18.78
CA GLN A 127 -11.64 1.36 -17.77
C GLN A 127 -11.49 0.68 -16.42
N ASP A 128 -11.40 -0.65 -16.35
CA ASP A 128 -11.35 -1.40 -15.08
C ASP A 128 -10.04 -1.24 -14.27
N ALA A 129 -9.00 -0.60 -14.83
CA ALA A 129 -7.75 -0.35 -14.11
C ALA A 129 -7.94 0.48 -12.84
N HIS A 130 -8.96 1.35 -12.80
CA HIS A 130 -9.30 2.13 -11.61
C HIS A 130 -9.66 1.23 -10.42
N LEU A 131 -10.37 0.12 -10.65
CA LEU A 131 -10.81 -0.77 -9.58
C LEU A 131 -9.64 -1.44 -8.86
N TYR A 132 -8.55 -1.74 -9.57
CA TYR A 132 -7.33 -2.27 -8.95
C TYR A 132 -6.63 -1.22 -8.10
N VAL A 133 -6.60 0.03 -8.57
CA VAL A 133 -6.03 1.15 -7.82
C VAL A 133 -6.86 1.40 -6.56
N GLU A 134 -8.19 1.48 -6.67
CA GLU A 134 -9.10 1.65 -5.52
C GLU A 134 -8.98 0.51 -4.52
N SER A 135 -9.04 -0.74 -4.99
CA SER A 135 -8.86 -1.93 -4.15
C SER A 135 -7.49 -1.94 -3.46
N SER A 136 -6.42 -1.51 -4.15
CA SER A 136 -5.09 -1.43 -3.54
C SER A 136 -5.04 -0.36 -2.47
N LEU A 137 -5.63 0.81 -2.72
CA LEU A 137 -5.70 1.89 -1.73
C LEU A 137 -6.48 1.47 -0.49
N GLU A 138 -7.59 0.75 -0.66
CA GLU A 138 -8.39 0.22 0.45
C GLU A 138 -7.59 -0.78 1.29
N GLU A 139 -6.85 -1.70 0.66
CA GLU A 139 -6.04 -2.66 1.42
C GLU A 139 -4.85 -1.97 2.13
N LEU A 140 -4.18 -1.00 1.49
CA LEU A 140 -3.10 -0.23 2.12
C LEU A 140 -3.62 0.60 3.31
N GLU A 141 -4.82 1.17 3.20
CA GLU A 141 -5.50 1.89 4.27
C GLU A 141 -5.81 0.94 5.45
N LYS A 142 -6.28 -0.27 5.17
CA LYS A 142 -6.53 -1.30 6.18
C LYS A 142 -5.24 -1.74 6.89
N ILE A 143 -4.15 -1.98 6.16
CA ILE A 143 -2.83 -2.30 6.74
C ILE A 143 -2.35 -1.16 7.64
N THR A 144 -2.49 0.09 7.17
CA THR A 144 -2.16 1.29 7.94
C THR A 144 -2.93 1.35 9.24
N ASN A 145 -4.25 1.14 9.19
CA ASN A 145 -5.10 1.19 10.38
C ASN A 145 -4.79 0.06 11.36
N ASN A 146 -4.49 -1.15 10.89
CA ASN A 146 -4.07 -2.26 11.76
C ASN A 146 -2.76 -1.95 12.50
N VAL A 147 -1.75 -1.47 11.78
CA VAL A 147 -0.47 -1.06 12.38
C VAL A 147 -0.70 0.09 13.35
N HIS A 148 -1.44 1.12 12.96
CA HIS A 148 -1.70 2.29 13.81
C HIS A 148 -2.45 1.92 15.09
N ASN A 149 -3.49 1.09 15.01
CA ASN A 149 -4.25 0.64 16.17
C ASN A 149 -3.38 -0.19 17.12
N CYS A 150 -2.56 -1.10 16.59
CA CYS A 150 -1.58 -1.83 17.41
C CYS A 150 -0.61 -0.86 18.11
N LEU A 151 -0.15 0.19 17.42
CA LEU A 151 0.74 1.17 18.04
C LEU A 151 0.06 1.96 19.15
N ILE A 152 -1.24 2.21 19.06
CA ILE A 152 -2.04 2.84 20.13
C ILE A 152 -2.18 1.89 21.34
N GLU A 153 -2.37 0.59 21.09
CA GLU A 153 -2.50 -0.42 22.15
C GLU A 153 -1.18 -0.67 22.90
N GLU A 154 -0.04 -0.56 22.21
CA GLU A 154 1.30 -0.83 22.74
C GLU A 154 2.05 0.42 23.25
N SER A 155 1.44 1.61 23.13
CA SER A 155 2.00 2.90 23.61
C SER A 155 1.54 3.27 25.01
#